data_AF-A0A9D2F488-F1
#
_entry.id   AF-A0A9D2F488-F1
#
_cell.length_a   1.000
_cell.length_b   1.000
_cell.length_c   1.000
_cell.angle_alpha   90.00
_cell.angle_beta   90.00
_cell.angle_gamma   90.00
#
_symmetry.space_group_name_H-M   'P 1'
#
loop_
_entity.id
_entity.type
_entity.pdbx_description
1 polymer ?
#
loop_
_entity_poly.entity_id
_entity_poly.type
_entity_poly.pdbx_seq_one_letter_code
_entity_poly.pdbx_strand_id
1 'polypeptide(L)'
;MKWKIGNKTVDILPPVKRYMNAIERRLRADRATRARIMTELAGDFESRREAGQSDDQIMAELGTPDEVAAQFNAALGAPGRPSRWRWAFVALAVLVLAVVLGPDLVNRLTATHAASLGIIGGADGPTAIYVTAGPAAGISPLVFLPWLLGCAAGFWLPTWRNPHACKGFAPSLLLSGLGLLPLLPLAVLLTASCMHHSGDWVSMVPIILGLSAYCGTLLCAVVFCRALWVRHRNRKAAGQDAEKK
;
A
#
# COMPACT_ATOMS: atom_id res chain seq x y z
N MET A 1 -21.77 0.80 38.87
CA MET A 1 -20.35 1.20 38.70
C MET A 1 -20.37 2.34 37.71
N LYS A 2 -19.91 3.53 38.09
CA LYS A 2 -20.13 4.74 37.28
C LYS A 2 -19.11 4.83 36.14
N TRP A 3 -19.56 4.86 34.90
CA TRP A 3 -18.72 5.09 33.73
C TRP A 3 -18.91 6.52 33.21
N LYS A 4 -17.80 7.23 32.96
CA LYS A 4 -17.81 8.62 32.51
C LYS A 4 -17.65 8.66 30.99
N ILE A 5 -18.66 9.16 30.29
CA ILE A 5 -18.67 9.41 28.83
C ILE A 5 -18.72 10.93 28.65
N GLY A 6 -17.61 11.54 28.26
CA GLY A 6 -17.55 13.01 28.16
C GLY A 6 -17.84 13.69 29.49
N ASN A 7 -18.97 14.42 29.58
CA ASN A 7 -19.43 15.11 30.79
C ASN A 7 -20.51 14.35 31.59
N LYS A 8 -21.02 13.22 31.10
CA LYS A 8 -22.07 12.43 31.78
C LYS A 8 -21.48 11.19 32.46
N THR A 9 -22.04 10.82 33.60
CA THR A 9 -21.76 9.56 34.30
C THR A 9 -22.98 8.66 34.23
N VAL A 10 -22.83 7.47 33.66
CA VAL A 10 -23.90 6.48 33.50
C VAL A 10 -23.56 5.25 34.33
N ASP A 11 -24.56 4.65 34.98
CA ASP A 11 -24.39 3.42 35.76
C ASP A 11 -24.55 2.20 34.85
N ILE A 12 -23.41 1.59 34.50
CA ILE A 12 -23.32 0.53 33.49
C ILE A 12 -22.70 -0.73 34.10
N LEU A 13 -23.24 -1.88 33.72
CA LEU A 13 -22.73 -3.19 34.08
C LEU A 13 -21.41 -3.51 33.31
N PRO A 14 -20.50 -4.31 33.89
CA PRO A 14 -19.24 -4.69 33.24
C PRO A 14 -19.33 -5.23 31.79
N PRO A 15 -20.30 -6.10 31.42
CA PRO A 15 -20.44 -6.58 30.04
C PRO A 15 -20.80 -5.45 29.06
N VAL A 16 -21.77 -4.60 29.40
CA VAL A 16 -22.18 -3.47 28.56
C VAL A 16 -21.04 -2.48 28.35
N LYS A 17 -20.24 -2.22 29.39
CA LYS A 17 -19.04 -1.38 29.25
C LYS A 17 -18.04 -1.96 28.25
N ARG A 18 -17.83 -3.28 28.23
CA ARG A 18 -16.95 -3.93 27.24
C ARG A 18 -17.52 -3.82 25.84
N TYR A 19 -18.83 -4.00 25.70
CA TYR A 19 -19.56 -3.84 24.43
C TYR A 19 -19.42 -2.40 23.88
N MET A 20 -19.73 -1.39 24.69
CA MET A 20 -19.62 0.02 24.29
C MET A 20 -18.19 0.44 23.96
N ASN A 21 -17.19 -0.01 24.73
CA ASN A 21 -15.78 0.25 24.44
C ASN A 21 -15.33 -0.42 23.13
N ALA A 22 -15.88 -1.60 22.81
CA ALA A 22 -15.63 -2.25 21.53
C ALA A 22 -16.22 -1.44 20.35
N ILE A 23 -17.39 -0.82 20.52
CA ILE A 23 -17.97 0.12 19.53
C ILE A 23 -17.08 1.37 19.43
N GLU A 24 -16.68 1.96 20.56
CA GLU A 24 -15.90 3.20 20.61
C GLU A 24 -14.58 3.08 19.86
N ARG A 25 -13.89 1.95 20.04
CA ARG A 25 -12.63 1.67 19.36
C ARG A 25 -12.78 1.53 17.84
N ARG A 26 -13.95 1.11 17.37
CA ARG A 26 -14.24 0.87 15.94
C ARG A 26 -14.87 2.08 15.25
N LEU A 27 -15.34 3.07 16.01
CA LEU A 27 -15.93 4.30 15.50
C LEU A 27 -14.87 5.24 14.90
N ARG A 28 -15.04 5.60 13.64
CA ARG A 28 -14.15 6.47 12.86
C ARG A 28 -14.70 7.89 12.79
N ALA A 29 -14.88 8.48 13.96
CA ALA A 29 -15.33 9.85 14.13
C ALA A 29 -14.32 10.67 14.92
N ASP A 30 -14.42 12.00 14.83
CA ASP A 30 -13.71 12.92 15.72
C ASP A 30 -14.16 12.71 17.17
N ARG A 31 -13.38 13.25 18.12
CA ARG A 31 -13.61 13.04 19.55
C ARG A 31 -14.99 13.54 20.00
N ALA A 32 -15.48 14.66 19.44
CA ALA A 32 -16.76 15.22 19.83
C ALA A 32 -17.92 14.38 19.29
N THR A 33 -17.89 14.00 18.01
CA THR A 33 -18.92 13.14 17.40
C THR A 33 -18.96 11.77 18.05
N ARG A 34 -17.80 11.18 18.37
CA ARG A 34 -17.73 9.91 19.10
C ARG A 34 -18.39 10.00 20.48
N ALA A 35 -18.11 11.05 21.23
CA ALA A 35 -18.71 11.25 22.55
C ALA A 35 -20.24 11.41 22.46
N ARG A 36 -20.75 12.09 21.43
CA ARG A 36 -22.20 12.23 21.18
C ARG A 36 -22.84 10.87 20.91
N ILE A 37 -22.29 10.09 19.99
CA ILE A 37 -22.79 8.74 19.65
C ILE A 37 -22.78 7.83 20.89
N MET A 38 -21.70 7.85 21.68
CA MET A 38 -21.63 7.06 22.91
C MET A 38 -22.63 7.49 23.97
N THR A 39 -22.93 8.80 24.04
CA THR A 39 -23.92 9.33 24.98
C THR A 39 -25.34 8.96 24.57
N GLU A 40 -25.63 9.01 23.28
CA GLU A 40 -26.91 8.59 22.70
C GLU A 40 -27.14 7.09 22.91
N LEU A 41 -26.12 6.26 22.62
CA LEU A 41 -26.19 4.82 22.85
C LEU A 41 -26.38 4.50 24.34
N ALA A 42 -25.68 5.20 25.24
CA ALA A 42 -25.90 5.03 26.68
C ALA A 42 -27.34 5.35 27.10
N GLY A 43 -27.95 6.38 26.51
CA GLY A 43 -29.34 6.74 26.74
C GLY A 43 -30.33 5.69 26.22
N ASP A 44 -30.08 5.08 25.06
CA ASP A 44 -30.90 3.99 24.52
C ASP A 44 -30.86 2.75 25.44
N PHE A 45 -29.67 2.39 25.95
CA PHE A 45 -29.52 1.33 26.94
C PHE A 45 -30.30 1.63 28.23
N GLU A 46 -30.24 2.85 28.75
CA GLU A 46 -30.95 3.25 29.96
C GLU A 46 -32.47 3.21 29.77
N SER A 47 -32.97 3.74 28.65
CA SER A 47 -34.40 3.72 28.31
C SER A 47 -34.95 2.30 28.18
N ARG A 48 -34.23 1.38 27.52
CA ARG A 48 -34.63 -0.02 27.40
C ARG A 48 -34.57 -0.78 28.72
N ARG A 49 -33.62 -0.43 29.58
CA ARG A 49 -33.53 -1.00 30.93
C ARG A 49 -34.71 -0.54 31.80
N GLU A 50 -35.13 0.72 31.68
CA GLU A 50 -36.35 1.22 32.33
C GLU A 50 -37.63 0.54 31.81
N ALA A 51 -37.64 0.13 30.54
CA ALA A 51 -38.70 -0.69 29.96
C ALA A 51 -38.66 -2.17 30.41
N GLY A 52 -37.69 -2.56 31.25
CA GLY A 52 -37.57 -3.91 31.81
C GLY A 52 -36.79 -4.91 30.95
N GLN A 53 -36.15 -4.47 29.86
CA GLN A 53 -35.27 -5.34 29.07
C GLN A 53 -33.96 -5.61 29.81
N SER A 54 -33.46 -6.84 29.73
CA SER A 54 -32.13 -7.19 30.25
C SER A 54 -31.02 -6.70 29.30
N ASP A 55 -29.86 -6.34 29.84
CA ASP A 55 -28.71 -5.88 29.05
C ASP A 55 -28.30 -6.85 27.93
N ASP A 56 -28.41 -8.16 28.15
CA ASP A 56 -28.07 -9.18 27.15
C ASP A 56 -29.05 -9.19 25.98
N GLN A 57 -30.35 -8.96 26.23
CA GLN A 57 -31.36 -8.81 25.18
C GLN A 57 -31.12 -7.53 24.38
N ILE A 58 -30.79 -6.42 25.05
CA ILE A 58 -30.49 -5.15 24.38
C ILE A 58 -29.26 -5.32 23.45
N MET A 59 -28.19 -5.97 23.92
CA MET A 59 -27.02 -6.25 23.09
C MET A 59 -27.34 -7.20 21.93
N ALA A 60 -28.18 -8.21 22.13
CA ALA A 60 -28.60 -9.13 21.07
C ALA A 60 -29.44 -8.42 20.00
N GLU A 61 -30.32 -7.50 20.39
CA GLU A 61 -31.14 -6.69 19.47
C GLU A 61 -30.31 -5.66 18.70
N LEU A 62 -29.33 -5.02 19.35
CA LEU A 62 -28.42 -4.08 18.69
C LEU A 62 -27.45 -4.77 17.73
N GLY A 63 -27.18 -6.06 17.92
CA GLY A 63 -26.27 -6.86 17.11
C GLY A 63 -24.83 -6.81 17.60
N THR A 64 -23.89 -7.13 16.72
CA THR A 64 -22.48 -7.15 17.13
C THR A 64 -21.91 -5.73 17.24
N PRO A 65 -20.91 -5.49 18.13
CA PRO A 65 -20.22 -4.19 18.20
C PRO A 65 -19.65 -3.73 16.85
N ASP A 66 -19.31 -4.71 16.00
CA ASP A 66 -18.81 -4.50 14.64
C ASP A 66 -19.85 -3.91 13.71
N GLU A 67 -21.05 -4.48 13.71
CA GLU A 67 -22.16 -4.05 12.86
C GLU A 67 -22.66 -2.67 13.26
N VAL A 68 -22.83 -2.42 14.56
CA VAL A 68 -23.25 -1.11 15.08
C VAL A 68 -22.23 -0.03 14.69
N ALA A 69 -20.94 -0.28 14.93
CA ALA A 69 -19.90 0.67 14.54
C ALA A 69 -19.81 0.85 13.01
N ALA A 70 -20.05 -0.20 12.22
CA ALA A 70 -20.07 -0.11 10.76
C ALA A 70 -21.25 0.76 10.26
N GLN A 71 -22.43 0.63 10.86
CA GLN A 71 -23.60 1.44 10.54
C GLN A 71 -23.35 2.92 10.82
N PHE A 72 -22.84 3.27 12.01
CA PHE A 72 -22.48 4.66 12.32
C PHE A 72 -21.36 5.18 11.41
N ASN A 73 -20.34 4.37 11.11
CA ASN A 73 -19.28 4.76 10.18
C ASN A 73 -19.81 5.02 8.77
N ALA A 74 -20.76 4.21 8.29
CA ALA A 74 -21.42 4.42 7.01
C ALA A 74 -22.25 5.71 7.00
N ALA A 75 -23.03 5.96 8.06
CA ALA A 75 -23.83 7.17 8.23
C ALA A 75 -22.96 8.45 8.27
N LEU A 76 -21.79 8.37 8.89
CA LEU A 76 -20.82 9.48 8.95
C LEU A 76 -20.01 9.64 7.65
N GLY A 77 -20.17 8.76 6.66
CA GLY A 77 -19.32 8.74 5.46
C GLY A 77 -17.83 8.49 5.78
N ALA A 78 -17.55 7.86 6.92
CA ALA A 78 -16.19 7.65 7.39
C ALA A 78 -15.44 6.72 6.43
N PRO A 79 -14.14 6.98 6.18
CA PRO A 79 -13.42 6.22 5.19
C PRO A 79 -13.36 4.74 5.53
N GLY A 80 -13.49 3.89 4.51
CA GLY A 80 -13.44 2.42 4.62
C GLY A 80 -12.12 1.92 5.21
N ARG A 81 -12.10 0.66 5.67
CA ARG A 81 -10.85 0.09 6.23
C ARG A 81 -9.86 -0.03 5.07
N PRO A 82 -8.61 0.46 5.20
CA PRO A 82 -7.66 0.35 4.11
C PRO A 82 -7.45 -1.11 3.73
N SER A 83 -7.55 -1.43 2.45
CA SER A 83 -7.36 -2.78 1.95
C SER A 83 -5.96 -3.31 2.27
N ARG A 84 -5.88 -4.59 2.64
CA ARG A 84 -4.61 -5.29 2.90
C ARG A 84 -3.72 -5.40 1.67
N TRP A 85 -4.29 -5.33 0.47
CA TRP A 85 -3.56 -5.36 -0.80
C TRP A 85 -2.55 -4.23 -0.97
N ARG A 86 -2.69 -3.11 -0.24
CA ARG A 86 -1.67 -2.05 -0.22
C ARG A 86 -0.30 -2.58 0.18
N TRP A 87 -0.25 -3.55 1.09
CA TRP A 87 0.98 -4.14 1.58
C TRP A 87 1.63 -5.08 0.56
N ALA A 88 0.88 -5.63 -0.40
CA ALA A 88 1.45 -6.41 -1.48
C ALA A 88 2.41 -5.58 -2.34
N PHE A 89 2.08 -4.31 -2.59
CA PHE A 89 2.97 -3.38 -3.31
C PHE A 89 4.22 -3.01 -2.51
N VAL A 90 4.10 -2.92 -1.18
CA VAL A 90 5.26 -2.69 -0.31
C VAL A 90 6.19 -3.91 -0.31
N ALA A 91 5.63 -5.11 -0.17
CA ALA A 91 6.39 -6.36 -0.25
C ALA A 91 7.10 -6.50 -1.59
N LEU A 92 6.41 -6.16 -2.70
CA LEU A 92 7.00 -6.14 -4.03
C LEU A 92 8.13 -5.11 -4.16
N ALA A 93 7.95 -3.90 -3.64
CA ALA A 93 9.01 -2.88 -3.65
C ALA A 93 10.26 -3.32 -2.86
N VAL A 94 10.06 -3.96 -1.70
CA VAL A 94 11.16 -4.51 -0.89
C VAL A 94 11.87 -5.64 -1.63
N LEU A 95 11.12 -6.53 -2.29
CA LEU A 95 11.68 -7.61 -3.10
C LEU A 95 12.54 -7.05 -4.24
N VAL A 96 12.03 -6.06 -4.98
CA VAL A 96 12.79 -5.39 -6.05
C VAL A 96 14.05 -4.76 -5.49
N LEU A 97 13.96 -4.04 -4.36
CA LEU A 97 15.12 -3.42 -3.73
C LEU A 97 16.17 -4.45 -3.29
N ALA A 98 15.74 -5.58 -2.74
CA ALA A 98 16.61 -6.68 -2.33
C ALA A 98 17.33 -7.33 -3.52
N VAL A 99 16.68 -7.46 -4.68
CA VAL A 99 17.31 -7.96 -5.91
C VAL A 99 18.32 -6.97 -6.46
N VAL A 100 18.05 -5.66 -6.38
CA VAL A 100 18.93 -4.60 -6.92
C VAL A 100 20.14 -4.36 -6.03
N LEU A 101 19.93 -4.22 -4.73
CA LEU A 101 20.99 -3.86 -3.77
C LEU A 101 21.63 -5.06 -3.08
N GLY A 102 20.96 -6.21 -3.09
CA GLY A 102 21.44 -7.44 -2.45
C GLY A 102 22.82 -7.88 -2.95
N PRO A 103 23.07 -7.94 -4.28
CA PRO A 103 24.38 -8.32 -4.81
C PRO A 103 25.50 -7.37 -4.38
N ASP A 104 25.27 -6.05 -4.41
CA ASP A 104 26.26 -5.05 -3.99
C ASP A 104 26.54 -5.13 -2.48
N LEU A 105 25.49 -5.32 -1.67
CA LEU A 105 25.59 -5.49 -0.23
C LEU A 105 26.37 -6.76 0.13
N VAL A 106 26.06 -7.90 -0.50
CA VAL A 106 26.79 -9.16 -0.31
C VAL A 106 28.26 -8.96 -0.69
N ASN A 107 28.53 -8.34 -1.84
CA ASN A 107 29.90 -8.12 -2.31
C ASN A 107 30.71 -7.22 -1.36
N ARG A 108 30.09 -6.17 -0.78
CA ARG A 108 30.73 -5.33 0.24
C ARG A 108 31.00 -6.08 1.55
N LEU A 109 30.07 -6.92 1.97
CA LEU A 109 30.22 -7.73 3.19
C LEU A 109 31.29 -8.83 3.02
N THR A 110 31.38 -9.45 1.84
CA THR A 110 32.42 -10.44 1.54
C THR A 110 33.79 -9.80 1.32
N ALA A 111 33.86 -8.63 0.66
CA ALA A 111 35.12 -7.90 0.45
C ALA A 111 35.72 -7.39 1.77
N THR A 112 34.88 -6.96 2.72
CA THR A 112 35.34 -6.58 4.06
C THR A 112 35.84 -7.78 4.88
N HIS A 113 35.29 -8.98 4.68
CA HIS A 113 35.83 -10.23 5.27
C HIS A 113 37.15 -10.70 4.64
N ALA A 114 37.35 -10.48 3.33
CA ALA A 114 38.62 -10.82 2.68
C ALA A 114 39.78 -9.93 3.15
N ALA A 115 39.51 -8.66 3.45
CA ALA A 115 40.52 -7.71 3.93
C ALA A 115 41.04 -8.04 5.35
N SER A 116 40.29 -8.77 6.18
CA SER A 116 40.73 -9.14 7.54
C SER A 116 41.52 -10.46 7.62
N LEU A 117 41.48 -11.30 6.56
CA LEU A 117 42.20 -12.58 6.48
C LEU A 117 43.53 -12.50 5.71
N GLY A 118 43.86 -11.37 5.09
CA GLY A 118 45.04 -11.19 4.23
C GLY A 118 46.22 -10.40 4.81
N ILE A 119 46.19 -10.03 6.10
CA ILE A 119 47.22 -9.14 6.70
C ILE A 119 48.18 -9.94 7.62
N ILE A 120 48.52 -11.20 7.33
CA ILE A 120 49.71 -11.83 7.91
C ILE A 120 50.34 -12.78 6.89
N GLY A 121 51.33 -12.29 6.14
CA GLY A 121 52.34 -13.10 5.46
C GLY A 121 52.05 -13.43 3.98
N GLY A 122 52.86 -12.87 3.07
CA GLY A 122 52.92 -13.35 1.69
C GLY A 122 53.32 -12.26 0.70
N ALA A 123 54.58 -11.82 0.76
CA ALA A 123 55.17 -10.90 -0.21
C ALA A 123 55.56 -11.57 -1.55
N ASP A 124 54.89 -12.65 -1.95
CA ASP A 124 55.18 -13.30 -3.23
C ASP A 124 53.93 -14.00 -3.78
N GLY A 125 53.34 -13.41 -4.81
CA GLY A 125 52.19 -13.96 -5.52
C GLY A 125 52.14 -13.38 -6.93
N PRO A 126 51.85 -14.20 -7.97
CA PRO A 126 51.80 -13.73 -9.35
C PRO A 126 50.79 -12.61 -9.46
N THR A 127 51.11 -11.58 -10.24
CA THR A 127 50.25 -10.42 -10.52
C THR A 127 48.92 -10.88 -11.13
N ALA A 128 47.95 -11.20 -10.28
CA ALA A 128 46.60 -11.54 -10.69
C ALA A 128 45.94 -10.29 -11.27
N ILE A 129 45.76 -10.27 -12.59
CA ILE A 129 44.92 -9.27 -13.25
C ILE A 129 43.48 -9.61 -12.87
N TYR A 130 42.96 -8.91 -11.87
CA TYR A 130 41.54 -8.96 -11.55
C TYR A 130 40.79 -8.24 -12.65
N VAL A 131 40.14 -9.01 -13.54
CA VAL A 131 39.13 -8.46 -14.43
C VAL A 131 37.99 -8.00 -13.54
N THR A 132 37.93 -6.68 -13.30
CA THR A 132 36.82 -6.00 -12.60
C THR A 132 35.57 -5.94 -13.48
N ALA A 133 35.24 -7.03 -14.17
CA ALA A 133 33.89 -7.27 -14.65
C ALA A 133 33.11 -7.92 -13.49
N GLY A 134 32.88 -7.16 -12.42
CA GLY A 134 31.91 -7.58 -11.44
C GLY A 134 30.55 -7.72 -12.14
N PRO A 135 29.75 -8.78 -11.89
CA PRO A 135 28.44 -8.95 -12.51
C PRO A 135 27.44 -7.81 -12.22
N ALA A 136 27.84 -6.83 -11.39
CA ALA A 136 27.09 -5.62 -11.08
C ALA A 136 27.36 -4.42 -12.03
N ALA A 137 28.38 -4.46 -12.89
CA ALA A 137 28.77 -3.29 -13.69
C ALA A 137 27.79 -2.94 -14.85
N GLY A 138 26.83 -3.80 -15.16
CA GLY A 138 25.95 -3.63 -16.33
C GLY A 138 24.51 -3.21 -16.04
N ILE A 139 24.04 -3.26 -14.79
CA ILE A 139 22.62 -3.03 -14.49
C ILE A 139 22.46 -1.69 -13.79
N SER A 140 22.21 -0.64 -14.57
CA SER A 140 21.92 0.68 -14.01
C SER A 140 20.69 0.60 -13.10
N PRO A 141 20.73 1.10 -11.85
CA PRO A 141 19.58 1.13 -10.94
C PRO A 141 18.36 1.84 -11.54
N LEU A 142 18.59 2.71 -12.52
CA LEU A 142 17.57 3.40 -13.31
C LEU A 142 16.60 2.46 -14.03
N VAL A 143 17.02 1.23 -14.37
CA VAL A 143 16.16 0.20 -15.00
C VAL A 143 15.03 -0.25 -14.06
N PHE A 144 15.22 -0.15 -12.75
CA PHE A 144 14.23 -0.53 -11.73
C PHE A 144 13.38 0.64 -11.23
N LEU A 145 13.68 1.85 -11.68
CA LEU A 145 12.93 3.06 -11.32
C LEU A 145 11.43 2.95 -11.69
N PRO A 146 11.04 2.37 -12.86
CA PRO A 146 9.64 2.10 -13.18
C PRO A 146 8.94 1.17 -12.19
N TRP A 147 9.64 0.16 -11.66
CA TRP A 147 9.08 -0.75 -10.66
C TRP A 147 8.75 -0.03 -9.36
N LEU A 148 9.67 0.79 -8.87
CA LEU A 148 9.47 1.56 -7.64
C LEU A 148 8.35 2.59 -7.80
N LEU A 149 8.30 3.27 -8.95
CA LEU A 149 7.23 4.22 -9.27
C LEU A 149 5.86 3.52 -9.41
N GLY A 150 5.81 2.35 -10.06
CA GLY A 150 4.59 1.55 -10.18
C GLY A 150 4.08 1.04 -8.83
N CYS A 151 4.99 0.60 -7.96
CA CYS A 151 4.65 0.18 -6.59
C CYS A 151 4.14 1.35 -5.73
N ALA A 152 4.81 2.51 -5.81
CA ALA A 152 4.38 3.72 -5.12
C ALA A 152 3.01 4.22 -5.61
N ALA A 153 2.80 4.20 -6.93
CA ALA A 153 1.51 4.54 -7.55
C ALA A 153 0.39 3.61 -7.10
N GLY A 154 0.66 2.30 -7.03
CA GLY A 154 -0.27 1.28 -6.53
C GLY A 154 -0.61 1.47 -5.05
N PHE A 155 0.36 1.83 -4.21
CA PHE A 155 0.16 2.08 -2.79
C PHE A 155 -0.73 3.30 -2.50
N TRP A 156 -0.60 4.36 -3.33
CA TRP A 156 -1.34 5.62 -3.19
C TRP A 156 -2.75 5.62 -3.81
N LEU A 157 -3.19 4.51 -4.40
CA LEU A 157 -4.54 4.41 -4.94
C LEU A 157 -5.61 4.73 -3.86
N PRO A 158 -6.44 5.76 -4.05
CA PRO A 158 -7.45 6.17 -3.07
C PRO A 158 -8.52 5.11 -2.82
N THR A 159 -8.73 4.24 -3.81
CA THR A 159 -9.70 3.13 -3.82
C THR A 159 -9.46 2.15 -2.69
N TRP A 160 -8.22 2.04 -2.20
CA TRP A 160 -7.92 1.17 -1.07
C TRP A 160 -8.52 1.66 0.24
N ARG A 161 -8.71 2.97 0.38
CA ARG A 161 -9.28 3.59 1.58
C ARG A 161 -10.79 3.80 1.39
N ASN A 162 -11.19 4.30 0.23
CA ASN A 162 -12.59 4.58 -0.11
C ASN A 162 -12.91 4.07 -1.52
N PRO A 163 -13.75 3.02 -1.65
CA PRO A 163 -14.09 2.46 -2.97
C PRO A 163 -14.82 3.47 -3.86
N HIS A 164 -15.58 4.40 -3.28
CA HIS A 164 -16.34 5.45 -3.98
C HIS A 164 -15.58 6.78 -4.12
N ALA A 165 -14.29 6.85 -3.76
CA ALA A 165 -13.54 8.09 -3.90
C ALA A 165 -13.51 8.56 -5.35
N CYS A 166 -13.88 9.82 -5.59
CA CYS A 166 -13.81 10.49 -6.90
C CYS A 166 -12.59 11.42 -7.02
N LYS A 167 -11.90 11.69 -5.91
CA LYS A 167 -10.79 12.64 -5.78
C LYS A 167 -9.56 11.93 -5.18
N GLY A 168 -8.37 12.50 -5.36
CA GLY A 168 -7.11 11.98 -4.80
C GLY A 168 -6.30 11.05 -5.71
N PHE A 169 -6.72 10.82 -6.95
CA PHE A 169 -5.96 10.00 -7.92
C PHE A 169 -4.72 10.70 -8.50
N ALA A 170 -4.61 12.03 -8.35
CA ALA A 170 -3.51 12.83 -8.91
C ALA A 170 -2.10 12.25 -8.62
N PRO A 171 -1.71 11.96 -7.36
CA PRO A 171 -0.39 11.41 -7.07
C PRO A 171 -0.17 10.03 -7.70
N SER A 172 -1.18 9.15 -7.69
CA SER A 172 -1.09 7.82 -8.29
C SER A 172 -0.92 7.90 -9.82
N LEU A 173 -1.64 8.81 -10.49
CA LEU A 173 -1.55 9.04 -11.93
C LEU A 173 -0.22 9.71 -12.31
N LEU A 174 0.29 10.65 -11.52
CA LEU A 174 1.59 11.29 -11.76
C LEU A 174 2.73 10.29 -11.62
N LEU A 175 2.74 9.48 -10.56
CA LEU A 175 3.78 8.47 -10.32
C LEU A 175 3.79 7.39 -11.40
N SER A 176 2.62 6.87 -11.76
CA SER A 176 2.52 5.86 -12.83
C SER A 176 2.80 6.44 -14.22
N GLY A 177 2.41 7.69 -14.49
CA GLY A 177 2.78 8.41 -15.72
C GLY A 177 4.29 8.64 -15.84
N LEU A 178 4.94 9.08 -14.76
CA LEU A 178 6.39 9.27 -14.70
C LEU A 178 7.12 7.93 -14.93
N GLY A 179 6.58 6.83 -14.40
CA GLY A 179 7.12 5.48 -14.59
C GLY A 179 6.98 4.93 -16.01
N LEU A 180 6.16 5.56 -16.87
CA LEU A 180 6.03 5.21 -18.30
C LEU A 180 7.02 5.97 -19.19
N LEU A 181 7.61 7.08 -18.74
CA LEU A 181 8.60 7.85 -19.52
C LEU A 181 9.76 7.01 -20.09
N PRO A 182 10.33 6.03 -19.38
CA PRO A 182 11.42 5.22 -19.92
C PRO A 182 11.01 4.23 -21.03
N LEU A 183 9.71 4.10 -21.37
CA LEU A 183 9.28 3.30 -22.53
C LEU A 183 9.83 3.83 -23.86
N LEU A 184 9.94 5.16 -23.99
CA LEU A 184 10.39 5.80 -25.23
C LEU A 184 11.86 5.48 -25.57
N PRO A 185 12.84 5.71 -24.66
CA PRO A 185 14.23 5.34 -24.94
C PRO A 185 14.43 3.82 -25.03
N LEU A 186 13.67 3.02 -24.26
CA LEU A 186 13.75 1.55 -24.33
C LEU A 186 13.31 1.04 -25.71
N ALA A 187 12.21 1.55 -26.25
CA ALA A 187 11.71 1.18 -27.58
C ALA A 187 12.73 1.52 -28.68
N VAL A 188 13.37 2.70 -28.60
CA VAL A 188 14.42 3.13 -29.54
C VAL A 188 15.63 2.20 -29.46
N LEU A 189 16.09 1.86 -28.27
CA LEU A 189 17.20 0.92 -28.06
C LEU A 189 16.88 -0.50 -28.57
N LEU A 190 15.65 -0.96 -28.38
CA LEU A 190 15.19 -2.27 -28.86
C LEU A 190 15.16 -2.29 -30.40
N THR A 191 14.64 -1.24 -31.05
CA THR A 191 14.65 -1.13 -32.51
C THR A 191 16.06 -1.03 -33.09
N ALA A 192 16.96 -0.30 -32.43
CA ALA A 192 18.36 -0.20 -32.85
C ALA A 192 19.10 -1.54 -32.72
N SER A 193 18.81 -2.30 -31.66
CA SER A 193 19.41 -3.63 -31.42
C SER A 193 18.88 -4.69 -32.39
N CYS A 194 17.60 -4.61 -32.77
CA CYS A 194 17.01 -5.50 -33.79
C CYS A 194 17.56 -5.26 -35.20
N MET A 195 18.06 -4.06 -35.49
CA MET A 195 18.63 -3.72 -36.81
C MET A 195 20.11 -4.14 -36.97
N HIS A 196 20.81 -4.48 -35.89
CA HIS A 196 22.26 -4.73 -35.90
C HIS A 196 22.63 -6.21 -35.66
N HIS A 197 21.82 -7.14 -36.16
CA HIS A 197 21.97 -8.56 -35.84
C HIS A 197 23.17 -9.20 -36.59
N SER A 198 24.35 -9.14 -35.98
CA SER A 198 25.51 -10.00 -36.32
C SER A 198 26.00 -10.76 -35.09
N GLY A 199 25.61 -12.03 -35.00
CA GLY A 199 26.45 -13.13 -34.48
C GLY A 199 26.73 -13.28 -32.98
N ASP A 200 26.60 -12.27 -32.12
CA ASP A 200 27.10 -12.39 -30.74
C ASP A 200 26.03 -12.69 -29.68
N TRP A 201 26.21 -13.78 -28.93
CA TRP A 201 25.40 -14.21 -27.78
C TRP A 201 25.33 -13.16 -26.64
N VAL A 202 26.26 -12.20 -26.63
CA VAL A 202 26.29 -11.05 -25.69
C VAL A 202 25.09 -10.10 -25.92
N SER A 203 24.44 -10.16 -27.07
CA SER A 203 23.24 -9.36 -27.41
C SER A 203 21.95 -9.79 -26.68
N MET A 204 21.95 -10.91 -25.95
CA MET A 204 20.76 -11.35 -25.18
C MET A 204 20.60 -10.67 -23.82
N VAL A 205 21.67 -10.13 -23.24
CA VAL A 205 21.63 -9.39 -21.96
C VAL A 205 20.71 -8.16 -22.01
N PRO A 206 20.76 -7.28 -23.04
CA PRO A 206 19.82 -6.17 -23.17
C PRO A 206 18.37 -6.62 -23.44
N ILE A 207 18.13 -7.84 -23.96
CA ILE A 207 16.78 -8.38 -24.17
C ILE A 207 16.14 -8.78 -22.83
N ILE A 208 16.90 -9.43 -21.94
CA ILE A 208 16.43 -9.81 -20.60
C ILE A 208 16.26 -8.56 -19.71
N LEU A 209 17.16 -7.59 -19.80
CA LEU A 209 17.07 -6.28 -19.12
C LEU A 209 15.93 -5.41 -19.69
N GLY A 210 15.71 -5.48 -21.01
CA GLY A 210 14.56 -4.87 -21.67
C GLY A 210 13.25 -5.46 -21.15
N LEU A 211 13.21 -6.78 -20.95
CA LEU A 211 12.04 -7.48 -20.42
C LEU A 211 11.70 -7.06 -18.98
N SER A 212 12.70 -6.87 -18.11
CA SER A 212 12.48 -6.45 -16.73
C SER A 212 12.03 -4.99 -16.63
N ALA A 213 12.62 -4.09 -17.43
CA ALA A 213 12.13 -2.71 -17.58
C ALA A 213 10.70 -2.68 -18.14
N TYR A 214 10.41 -3.53 -19.11
CA TYR A 214 9.09 -3.68 -19.73
C TYR A 214 8.04 -4.17 -18.73
N CYS A 215 8.39 -5.11 -17.85
CA CYS A 215 7.49 -5.54 -16.77
C CYS A 215 7.17 -4.42 -15.77
N GLY A 216 8.14 -3.56 -15.44
CA GLY A 216 7.94 -2.41 -14.56
C GLY A 216 7.04 -1.33 -15.19
N THR A 217 7.22 -1.07 -16.48
CA THR A 217 6.38 -0.11 -17.22
C THR A 217 4.98 -0.67 -17.49
N LEU A 218 4.83 -1.98 -17.69
CA LEU A 218 3.53 -2.66 -17.73
C LEU A 218 2.79 -2.53 -16.39
N LEU A 219 3.48 -2.71 -15.25
CA LEU A 219 2.89 -2.48 -13.93
C LEU A 219 2.37 -1.04 -13.81
N CYS A 220 3.16 -0.05 -14.22
CA CYS A 220 2.74 1.35 -14.27
C CYS A 220 1.51 1.54 -15.16
N ALA A 221 1.49 0.94 -16.36
CA ALA A 221 0.36 1.02 -17.29
C ALA A 221 -0.92 0.41 -16.69
N VAL A 222 -0.82 -0.76 -16.07
CA VAL A 222 -1.96 -1.43 -15.42
C VAL A 222 -2.50 -0.59 -14.26
N VAL A 223 -1.62 -0.05 -13.41
CA VAL A 223 -2.01 0.82 -12.29
C VAL A 223 -2.66 2.11 -12.81
N PHE A 224 -2.10 2.71 -13.86
CA PHE A 224 -2.63 3.92 -14.50
C PHE A 224 -4.02 3.69 -15.12
N CYS A 225 -4.17 2.63 -15.92
CA CYS A 225 -5.44 2.24 -16.53
C CYS A 225 -6.50 1.93 -15.47
N ARG A 226 -6.13 1.21 -14.40
CA ARG A 226 -7.04 0.92 -13.28
C ARG A 226 -7.44 2.20 -12.54
N ALA A 227 -6.51 3.13 -12.31
CA ALA A 227 -6.80 4.42 -11.68
C ALA A 227 -7.80 5.24 -12.52
N LEU A 228 -7.61 5.31 -13.84
CA LEU A 228 -8.51 6.01 -14.76
C LEU A 228 -9.89 5.36 -14.82
N TRP A 229 -9.94 4.03 -14.96
CA TRP A 229 -11.20 3.30 -15.05
C TRP A 229 -12.05 3.47 -13.79
N VAL A 230 -11.44 3.34 -12.60
CA VAL A 230 -12.17 3.53 -11.34
C VAL A 230 -12.60 4.98 -11.15
N ARG A 231 -11.74 5.96 -11.49
CA ARG A 231 -12.09 7.38 -11.44
C ARG A 231 -13.29 7.69 -12.34
N HIS A 232 -13.32 7.14 -13.54
CA HIS A 232 -14.42 7.33 -14.49
C HIS A 232 -15.72 6.67 -14.02
N ARG A 233 -15.65 5.41 -13.53
CA ARG A 233 -16.81 4.71 -12.95
C ARG A 233 -17.42 5.46 -11.78
N ASN A 234 -16.59 5.92 -10.84
CA ASN A 234 -17.05 6.64 -9.66
C ASN A 234 -17.64 8.02 -10.01
N ARG A 235 -17.08 8.71 -11.00
CA ARG A 235 -17.66 9.97 -11.52
C ARG A 235 -19.05 9.76 -12.13
N LYS A 236 -19.25 8.68 -12.90
CA LYS A 236 -20.56 8.35 -13.47
C LYS A 236 -21.60 8.08 -12.38
N ALA A 237 -21.24 7.29 -11.37
CA ALA A 237 -22.12 7.01 -10.23
C ALA A 237 -22.50 8.31 -9.47
N ALA A 238 -21.51 9.17 -9.18
CA ALA A 238 -21.74 10.44 -8.50
C ALA A 238 -22.62 11.42 -9.32
N GLY A 239 -22.54 11.38 -10.65
CA GLY A 239 -23.41 12.19 -11.51
C GLY A 239 -24.86 11.71 -11.51
N GLN A 240 -25.08 10.39 -11.52
CA GLN A 240 -26.43 9.79 -11.47
C GLN A 240 -27.13 10.04 -10.13
N ASP A 241 -26.39 10.06 -9.02
CA ASP A 241 -26.96 10.37 -7.70
C ASP A 241 -27.33 11.86 -7.55
N ALA A 242 -26.67 12.75 -8.29
CA ALA A 242 -26.96 14.18 -8.31
C ALA A 242 -28.21 14.52 -9.15
N GLU A 243 -28.50 13.73 -10.18
CA GLU A 243 -29.65 13.92 -11.08
C GLU A 243 -30.96 13.35 -10.49
N LYS A 244 -30.86 12.45 -9.50
CA LYS A 244 -32.01 11.87 -8.77
C LYS A 244 -32.44 12.66 -7.53
N LYS A 245 -31.74 13.74 -7.20
CA LYS A 245 -32.04 14.61 -6.05
C LYS A 245 -32.70 15.89 -6.51
#